data_AF-A0A349FCJ0-F1
#
_entry.id   AF-A0A349FCJ0-F1
#
_cell.length_a   1.000
_cell.length_b   1.000
_cell.length_c   1.000
_cell.angle_alpha   90.00
_cell.angle_beta   90.00
_cell.angle_gamma   90.00
#
_symmetry.space_group_name_H-M   'P 1'
#
loop_
_entity.id
_entity.type
_entity.pdbx_description
1 polymer ?
#
loop_
_entity_poly.entity_id
_entity_poly.type
_entity_poly.pdbx_seq_one_letter_code
_entity_poly.pdbx_strand_id
1 'polypeptide(L)'
;MACPYGAPQYNAAKGHMTKCDGCYERVAEGLQPICIESCPLRALEFGPIDELRAKYGDNAEVAPLPKASLTQPNIVIKPNRHARPCGDTTGYLANPKEV
;
A
#
# COMPACT_ATOMS: atom_id res chain seq x y z
N MET A 1 -1.35 -17.35 7.12
CA MET A 1 -0.40 -16.27 6.80
C MET A 1 -0.56 -15.16 7.83
N ALA A 2 0.50 -14.71 8.50
CA ALA A 2 0.38 -13.80 9.65
C ALA A 2 0.08 -12.33 9.27
N CYS A 3 0.57 -11.87 8.13
CA CYS A 3 0.26 -10.53 7.62
C CYS A 3 -1.06 -10.58 6.82
N PRO A 4 -2.12 -9.86 7.22
CA PRO A 4 -3.40 -9.91 6.52
C PRO A 4 -3.36 -9.23 5.14
N TYR A 5 -2.31 -8.47 4.85
CA TYR A 5 -2.11 -7.79 3.56
C TYR A 5 -1.26 -8.60 2.56
N GLY A 6 -0.72 -9.76 2.96
CA GLY A 6 0.17 -10.54 2.10
C GLY A 6 1.47 -9.82 1.70
N ALA A 7 1.91 -8.82 2.47
CA ALA A 7 3.07 -8.00 2.10
C ALA A 7 4.41 -8.78 2.05
N PRO A 8 4.71 -9.74 2.96
CA PRO A 8 5.91 -10.55 2.85
C PRO A 8 5.80 -11.59 1.73
N GLN A 9 6.80 -11.62 0.85
CA GLN A 9 6.91 -12.56 -0.27
C GLN A 9 8.23 -13.35 -0.15
N TYR A 10 8.18 -14.66 -0.43
CA TYR A 10 9.37 -15.51 -0.33
C TYR A 10 10.34 -15.23 -1.48
N ASN A 11 11.61 -14.97 -1.17
CA ASN A 11 12.66 -14.83 -2.15
C ASN A 11 13.54 -16.10 -2.14
N ALA A 12 13.36 -16.96 -3.16
CA ALA A 12 14.06 -18.22 -3.27
C ALA A 12 15.58 -18.08 -3.37
N ALA A 13 16.08 -17.01 -4.03
CA ALA A 13 17.51 -16.76 -4.17
C ALA A 13 18.17 -16.34 -2.85
N LYS A 14 17.45 -15.59 -1.99
CA LYS A 14 17.93 -15.18 -0.67
C LYS A 14 17.64 -16.20 0.43
N GLY A 15 16.76 -17.16 0.18
CA GLY A 15 16.36 -18.19 1.16
C GLY A 15 15.50 -17.66 2.31
N HIS A 16 14.92 -16.47 2.20
CA HIS A 16 14.08 -15.86 3.24
C HIS A 16 12.94 -15.01 2.67
N MET A 17 11.99 -14.64 3.54
CA MET A 17 10.91 -13.71 3.20
C MET A 17 11.45 -12.28 3.06
N THR A 18 10.96 -11.55 2.07
CA THR A 18 11.25 -10.13 1.82
C THR A 18 9.97 -9.31 1.79
N LYS A 19 10.02 -8.03 2.14
CA LYS A 19 8.91 -7.09 2.06
C LYS A 19 9.43 -5.68 1.77
N CYS A 20 8.53 -4.76 1.44
CA CYS A 20 8.84 -3.33 1.37
C CYS A 20 9.44 -2.84 2.69
N ASP A 21 10.54 -2.09 2.58
CA ASP A 21 11.26 -1.46 3.69
C ASP A 21 11.03 0.05 3.76
N GLY A 22 10.20 0.61 2.86
CA GLY A 22 9.95 2.04 2.76
C GLY A 22 11.11 2.83 2.16
N CYS A 23 12.01 2.19 1.40
CA CYS A 23 13.23 2.80 0.88
C CYS A 23 14.09 3.41 2.00
N TYR A 24 14.31 2.64 3.08
CA TYR A 24 14.93 3.08 4.32
C TYR A 24 16.21 3.90 4.11
N GLU A 25 17.13 3.41 3.29
CA GLU A 25 18.41 4.07 3.00
C GLU A 25 18.22 5.45 2.33
N ARG A 26 17.31 5.53 1.36
CA ARG A 26 17.01 6.79 0.66
C ARG A 26 16.40 7.82 1.59
N VAL A 27 15.46 7.40 2.43
CA VAL A 27 14.82 8.27 3.41
C VAL A 27 15.83 8.78 4.44
N ALA A 28 16.81 7.95 4.83
CA ALA A 28 17.89 8.37 5.73
C ALA A 28 18.80 9.45 5.11
N GLU A 29 18.92 9.48 3.78
CA GLU A 29 19.64 10.52 3.04
C GLU A 29 18.77 11.77 2.73
N GLY A 30 17.52 11.80 3.19
CA GLY A 30 16.56 12.89 2.93
C GLY A 30 15.92 12.83 1.54
N LEU A 31 16.13 11.74 0.79
CA LEU A 31 15.48 11.51 -0.50
C LEU A 31 14.09 10.90 -0.31
N GLN A 32 13.23 11.07 -1.31
CA GLN A 32 11.90 10.44 -1.31
C GLN A 32 12.01 8.95 -1.69
N PRO A 33 11.06 8.11 -1.23
CA PRO A 33 10.98 6.73 -1.70
C PRO A 33 10.83 6.66 -3.22
N ILE A 34 11.40 5.63 -3.83
CA ILE A 34 11.49 5.57 -5.30
C ILE A 34 10.12 5.50 -5.97
N CYS A 35 9.11 4.89 -5.33
CA CYS A 35 7.74 4.84 -5.85
C CYS A 35 7.07 6.23 -5.88
N ILE A 36 7.47 7.14 -4.98
CA ILE A 36 6.96 8.51 -4.93
C ILE A 36 7.61 9.33 -6.04
N GLU A 37 8.95 9.30 -6.13
CA GLU A 37 9.69 10.06 -7.16
C GLU A 37 9.34 9.62 -8.58
N SER A 38 9.16 8.31 -8.78
CA SER A 38 8.85 7.77 -10.11
C SER A 38 7.40 7.98 -10.54
N CYS A 39 6.50 8.45 -9.67
CA CYS A 39 5.08 8.58 -9.99
C CYS A 39 4.84 9.79 -10.94
N PRO A 40 4.56 9.56 -12.24
CA PRO A 40 4.41 10.66 -13.19
C PRO A 40 3.14 11.47 -12.94
N LEU A 41 2.12 10.84 -12.35
CA LEU A 41 0.82 11.44 -12.07
C LEU A 41 0.78 12.17 -10.72
N ARG A 42 1.85 12.09 -9.91
CA ARG A 42 1.90 12.66 -8.56
C ARG A 42 0.71 12.18 -7.69
N ALA A 43 0.38 10.91 -7.81
CA ALA A 43 -0.73 10.27 -7.11
C ALA A 43 -0.34 9.74 -5.72
N LEU A 44 0.96 9.72 -5.41
CA LEU A 44 1.51 9.19 -4.17
C LEU A 44 2.23 10.31 -3.42
N GLU A 45 2.09 10.30 -2.10
CA GLU A 45 2.79 11.21 -1.18
C GLU A 45 3.28 10.40 0.02
N PHE A 46 4.45 10.76 0.56
CA PHE A 46 5.08 10.07 1.68
C PHE A 46 5.49 11.09 2.75
N GLY A 47 5.18 10.76 4.00
CA GLY A 47 5.42 11.63 5.14
C GLY A 47 4.76 11.11 6.42
N PRO A 48 4.77 11.90 7.50
CA PRO A 48 4.10 11.56 8.75
C PRO A 48 2.60 11.30 8.52
N ILE A 49 2.11 10.19 9.07
CA ILE A 49 0.73 9.74 8.80
C ILE A 49 -0.33 10.75 9.25
N ASP A 50 -0.07 11.46 10.36
CA ASP A 50 -1.01 12.45 10.90
C ASP A 50 -1.16 13.67 9.97
N GLU A 51 -0.08 14.09 9.30
CA GLU A 51 -0.13 15.16 8.29
C GLU A 51 -0.90 14.72 7.04
N LEU A 52 -0.66 13.49 6.58
CA LEU A 52 -1.37 12.92 5.44
C LEU A 52 -2.87 12.77 5.73
N ARG A 53 -3.22 12.34 6.94
CA ARG A 53 -4.59 12.23 7.42
C ARG A 53 -5.29 13.58 7.53
N ALA A 54 -4.61 14.60 8.06
CA ALA A 54 -5.13 15.95 8.09
C ALA A 54 -5.40 16.51 6.67
N LYS A 55 -4.57 16.15 5.69
CA LYS A 55 -4.67 16.65 4.31
C LYS A 55 -5.69 15.88 3.46
N TYR A 56 -5.79 14.57 3.63
CA TYR A 56 -6.54 13.68 2.72
C TYR A 56 -7.68 12.90 3.39
N GLY A 57 -7.82 13.00 4.72
CA GLY A 57 -8.75 12.22 5.53
C GLY A 57 -8.18 10.88 6.01
N ASP A 58 -9.00 10.12 6.72
CA ASP A 58 -8.54 8.92 7.45
C ASP A 58 -8.86 7.59 6.75
N ASN A 59 -9.34 7.63 5.51
CA ASN A 59 -9.76 6.41 4.84
C ASN A 59 -8.56 5.49 4.56
N ALA A 60 -8.53 4.34 5.22
CA ALA A 60 -7.52 3.29 5.02
C ALA A 60 -8.15 1.96 4.54
N GLU A 61 -9.39 1.99 4.08
CA GLU A 61 -10.17 0.81 3.73
C GLU A 61 -10.66 0.88 2.27
N VAL A 62 -10.35 -0.16 1.50
CA VAL A 62 -10.81 -0.36 0.11
C VAL A 62 -10.63 -1.83 -0.25
N ALA A 63 -11.49 -2.42 -1.08
CA ALA A 63 -11.24 -3.77 -1.60
C ALA A 63 -9.99 -3.78 -2.52
N PRO A 64 -9.14 -4.82 -2.47
CA PRO A 64 -9.29 -6.06 -1.70
C PRO A 64 -8.56 -6.04 -0.34
N LEU A 65 -8.17 -4.86 0.17
CA LEU A 65 -7.45 -4.77 1.44
C LEU A 65 -8.34 -5.21 2.63
N PRO A 66 -7.75 -5.79 3.68
CA PRO A 66 -8.48 -6.18 4.88
C PRO A 66 -8.87 -4.94 5.72
N LYS A 67 -9.74 -5.14 6.72
CA LYS A 67 -10.20 -4.05 7.60
C LYS A 67 -9.02 -3.39 8.33
N ALA A 68 -9.01 -2.06 8.35
CA ALA A 68 -7.95 -1.27 8.97
C ALA A 68 -7.82 -1.55 10.47
N SER A 69 -8.92 -1.93 11.14
CA SER A 69 -8.94 -2.28 12.56
C SER A 69 -8.02 -3.45 12.94
N LEU A 70 -7.60 -4.29 11.98
CA LEU A 70 -6.76 -5.45 12.26
C LEU A 70 -5.32 -5.07 12.63
N THR A 71 -4.78 -4.00 12.03
CA THR A 71 -3.37 -3.62 12.23
C THR A 71 -3.15 -2.11 12.32
N GLN A 72 -4.19 -1.29 12.15
CA GLN A 72 -4.13 0.17 12.12
C GLN A 72 -3.03 0.67 11.15
N PRO A 73 -3.14 0.37 9.84
CA PRO A 73 -2.07 0.65 8.89
C PRO A 73 -1.83 2.15 8.71
N ASN A 74 -0.57 2.52 8.45
CA ASN A 74 -0.16 3.89 8.14
C ASN A 74 -0.27 4.17 6.65
N ILE A 75 -1.52 4.16 6.14
CA ILE A 75 -1.84 4.54 4.76
C ILE A 75 -3.11 5.38 4.75
N VAL A 76 -3.22 6.25 3.75
CA VAL A 76 -4.46 6.96 3.42
C VAL A 76 -4.74 6.74 1.95
N ILE A 77 -5.98 6.38 1.63
CA ILE A 77 -6.41 6.01 0.30
C ILE A 77 -7.60 6.90 -0.08
N LYS A 78 -7.42 7.66 -1.16
CA LYS A 78 -8.52 8.32 -1.86
C LYS A 78 -9.10 7.34 -2.90
N PRO A 79 -10.24 6.69 -2.63
CA PRO A 79 -10.83 5.76 -3.58
C PRO A 79 -11.24 6.49 -4.86
N ASN A 80 -11.05 5.82 -6.00
CA ASN A 80 -11.67 6.27 -7.25
C ASN A 80 -13.18 5.94 -7.26
N ARG A 81 -13.93 6.50 -8.20
CA ARG A 81 -15.40 6.33 -8.30
C ARG A 81 -15.88 4.88 -8.51
N HIS A 82 -14.99 3.96 -8.89
CA HIS A 82 -15.28 2.54 -9.12
C HIS A 82 -14.73 1.64 -8.02
N ALA A 83 -14.05 2.19 -7.02
CA ALA A 83 -13.53 1.44 -5.90
C ALA A 83 -14.68 0.81 -5.09
N ARG A 84 -14.44 -0.39 -4.58
CA ARG A 84 -15.40 -1.13 -3.75
C ARG A 84 -14.98 -1.05 -2.28
N PRO A 85 -15.93 -1.09 -1.33
CA PRO A 85 -15.62 -1.07 0.09
C PRO A 85 -14.84 -2.33 0.52
N CYS A 86 -14.08 -2.22 1.61
CA CYS A 86 -13.38 -3.36 2.20
C CYS A 86 -14.33 -4.56 2.43
N GLY A 87 -13.87 -5.76 2.06
CA GLY A 87 -14.64 -7.01 2.18
C GLY A 87 -15.55 -7.32 0.99
N ASP A 88 -15.64 -6.45 -0.02
CA ASP A 88 -16.32 -6.76 -1.28
C ASP A 88 -15.57 -7.85 -2.06
N THR A 89 -16.28 -8.92 -2.42
CA THR A 89 -15.76 -10.10 -3.15
C THR A 89 -16.33 -10.21 -4.57
N THR A 90 -17.05 -9.19 -5.05
CA THR A 90 -17.70 -9.19 -6.37
C THR A 90 -16.74 -8.92 -7.53
N GLY A 91 -15.49 -8.55 -7.22
CA GLY A 91 -14.44 -8.38 -8.21
C GLY A 91 -14.07 -9.69 -8.90
N TYR A 92 -13.69 -9.61 -10.17
CA TYR A 92 -13.19 -10.75 -10.94
C TYR A 92 -11.89 -10.37 -11.65
N LEU A 93 -11.10 -11.38 -11.98
CA LEU A 93 -9.87 -11.21 -12.73
C LEU A 93 -10.17 -10.88 -14.19
N ALA A 94 -10.06 -9.61 -14.55
CA ALA A 94 -10.35 -9.16 -15.91
C ALA A 94 -9.23 -9.50 -16.91
N ASN A 95 -7.98 -9.61 -16.45
CA ASN A 95 -6.84 -9.99 -17.29
C ASN A 95 -5.98 -11.09 -16.62
N PRO A 96 -6.24 -12.37 -16.93
CA PRO A 96 -5.50 -13.48 -16.32
C PRO A 96 -4.00 -13.53 -16.62
N LYS A 97 -3.51 -12.76 -17.60
CA LYS A 97 -2.08 -12.72 -17.94
C LYS A 97 -1.25 -11.82 -17.02
N GLU A 98 -1.90 -11.02 -16.17
CA GLU A 98 -1.24 -10.05 -15.27
C GLU A 98 -1.09 -10.54 -13.82
N VAL A 99 -1.36 -11.84 -13.57
CA VAL A 99 -1.30 -12.45 -12.24
C VAL A 99 -0.31 -13.60 -12.22
#